data_AF-A0A2S4YE93-F1
#
_entry.id   AF-A0A2S4YE93-F1
#
_cell.length_a   1.000
_cell.length_b   1.000
_cell.length_c   1.000
_cell.angle_alpha   90.00
_cell.angle_beta   90.00
_cell.angle_gamma   90.00
#
_symmetry.space_group_name_H-M   'P 1'
#
loop_
_entity.id
_entity.type
_entity.pdbx_description
1 polymer ?
#
loop_
_entity_poly.entity_id
_entity_poly.type
_entity_poly.pdbx_seq_one_letter_code
_entity_poly.pdbx_strand_id
1 'polypeptide(L)'
;MVESGVERVTDGVHSVPLLNKGVTYRLSVVCAGSGDVEIAFTPAGVSSKKDVSCDQSTFQQRFTAVDSLRIDVTARRGSTGMIRWRIDRV
;
A
#
# COMPACT_ATOMS: atom_id res chain seq x y z
N MET A 1 10.94 -10.15 -2.88
CA MET A 1 10.16 -9.25 -3.74
C MET A 1 9.15 -10.03 -4.53
N VAL A 2 7.87 -9.73 -4.35
CA VAL A 2 6.75 -10.37 -5.05
C VAL A 2 6.18 -9.40 -6.09
N GLU A 3 5.91 -8.16 -5.69
CA GLU A 3 5.35 -7.12 -6.55
C GLU A 3 5.85 -5.75 -6.09
N SER A 4 5.91 -4.78 -7.00
CA SER A 4 6.24 -3.39 -6.69
C SER A 4 5.82 -2.44 -7.80
N GLY A 5 5.66 -1.17 -7.45
CA GLY A 5 5.37 -0.12 -8.42
C GLY A 5 5.84 1.26 -7.97
N VAL A 6 5.71 2.19 -8.92
CA VAL A 6 5.87 3.62 -8.69
C VAL A 6 4.75 4.34 -9.43
N GLU A 7 3.94 5.10 -8.71
CA GLU A 7 2.73 5.74 -9.21
C GLU A 7 2.68 7.19 -8.72
N ARG A 8 1.93 8.03 -9.42
CA ARG A 8 1.64 9.37 -8.93
C ARG A 8 0.65 9.26 -7.78
N VAL A 9 0.79 10.11 -6.76
CA VAL A 9 -0.16 10.18 -5.64
C VAL A 9 -1.60 10.36 -6.13
N THR A 10 -1.79 11.19 -7.16
CA THR A 10 -3.10 11.46 -7.76
C THR A 10 -3.75 10.26 -8.44
N ASP A 11 -2.93 9.32 -8.93
CA ASP A 11 -3.41 8.13 -9.63
C ASP A 11 -3.69 7.02 -8.62
N GLY A 12 -2.96 7.01 -7.50
CA GLY A 12 -3.05 6.00 -6.46
C GLY A 12 -2.45 4.66 -6.87
N VAL A 13 -2.50 3.70 -5.95
CA VAL A 13 -2.11 2.32 -6.19
C VAL A 13 -3.36 1.47 -6.08
N HIS A 14 -3.57 0.58 -7.06
CA HIS A 14 -4.73 -0.30 -7.13
C HIS A 14 -4.27 -1.70 -7.54
N SER A 15 -3.70 -2.46 -6.60
CA SER A 15 -3.11 -3.78 -6.87
C SER A 15 -4.02 -4.92 -6.39
N VAL A 16 -4.08 -5.99 -7.19
CA VAL A 16 -4.71 -7.26 -6.86
C VAL A 16 -3.63 -8.36 -6.98
N PRO A 17 -2.76 -8.48 -5.95
CA PRO A 17 -1.58 -9.32 -6.04
C PRO A 17 -1.93 -10.81 -5.98
N LEU A 18 -1.23 -11.63 -6.77
CA LEU A 18 -1.32 -13.09 -6.70
C LEU A 18 -0.47 -13.61 -5.55
N LEU A 19 -1.07 -13.74 -4.36
CA LEU A 19 -0.42 -14.16 -3.14
C LEU A 19 -0.90 -15.53 -2.65
N ASN A 20 -0.03 -16.26 -1.96
CA ASN A 20 -0.38 -17.54 -1.35
C ASN A 20 -1.20 -17.29 -0.08
N LYS A 21 -2.44 -17.77 -0.07
CA LYS A 21 -3.34 -17.68 1.10
C LYS A 21 -2.67 -18.21 2.37
N GLY A 22 -2.87 -17.49 3.48
CA GLY A 22 -2.34 -17.86 4.80
C GLY A 22 -0.86 -17.54 5.00
N VAL A 23 -0.15 -17.10 3.96
CA VAL A 23 1.24 -16.63 4.09
C VAL A 23 1.25 -15.16 4.50
N THR A 24 2.17 -14.82 5.40
CA THR A 24 2.38 -13.43 5.82
C THR A 24 3.33 -12.70 4.85
N TYR A 25 2.90 -11.50 4.47
CA TYR A 25 3.64 -10.58 3.61
C TYR A 25 3.83 -9.24 4.32
N ARG A 26 4.70 -8.41 3.76
CA ARG A 26 4.97 -7.04 4.19
C ARG A 26 4.78 -6.10 3.01
N LEU A 27 3.85 -5.16 3.16
CA LEU A 27 3.74 -3.98 2.31
C LEU A 27 4.71 -2.92 2.84
N SER A 28 5.56 -2.39 1.97
CA SER A 28 6.36 -1.19 2.25
C SER A 28 5.92 -0.08 1.31
N VAL A 29 5.67 1.11 1.85
CA VAL A 29 5.25 2.29 1.09
C VAL A 29 6.12 3.47 1.49
N VAL A 30 6.57 4.22 0.49
CA VAL A 30 7.21 5.52 0.65
C VAL A 30 6.41 6.50 -0.21
N CYS A 31 5.94 7.59 0.39
CA CYS A 31 5.35 8.69 -0.36
C CYS A 31 6.27 9.91 -0.27
N ALA A 32 6.55 10.54 -1.42
CA ALA A 32 7.37 11.74 -1.51
C ALA A 32 6.57 12.86 -2.18
N GLY A 33 6.31 13.94 -1.44
CA GLY A 33 5.55 15.09 -1.93
C GLY A 33 4.90 15.88 -0.80
N SER A 34 3.58 16.05 -0.87
CA SER A 34 2.81 16.80 0.11
C SER A 34 1.47 16.13 0.41
N GLY A 35 0.99 16.27 1.65
CA GLY A 35 -0.26 15.67 2.10
C GLY A 35 -0.08 14.21 2.54
N ASP A 36 -1.16 13.43 2.44
CA ASP A 36 -1.26 12.08 2.98
C ASP A 36 -1.92 11.12 1.99
N VAL A 37 -1.60 9.84 2.10
CA VAL A 37 -2.28 8.75 1.38
C VAL A 37 -2.87 7.75 2.39
N GLU A 38 -4.09 7.27 2.13
CA GLU A 38 -4.73 6.20 2.90
C GLU A 38 -4.45 4.84 2.24
N ILE A 39 -3.93 3.90 3.01
CA ILE A 39 -3.79 2.49 2.64
C ILE A 39 -5.01 1.72 3.15
N ALA A 40 -5.65 0.94 2.27
CA ALA A 40 -6.76 0.08 2.59
C ALA A 40 -6.58 -1.32 1.98
N PHE A 41 -7.08 -2.33 2.70
CA PHE A 41 -7.10 -3.71 2.27
C PHE A 41 -8.56 -4.16 2.10
N THR A 42 -8.84 -4.88 1.02
CA THR A 42 -10.15 -5.49 0.76
C THR A 42 -9.96 -7.01 0.57
N PRO A 43 -10.69 -7.86 1.31
CA PRO A 43 -11.72 -7.53 2.29
C PRO A 43 -11.18 -6.85 3.56
N ALA A 44 -12.06 -6.10 4.25
CA ALA A 44 -11.72 -5.47 5.51
C ALA A 44 -11.34 -6.54 6.56
N GLY A 45 -10.43 -6.20 7.48
CA GLY A 45 -9.96 -7.10 8.53
C GLY A 45 -8.68 -7.88 8.18
N VAL A 46 -8.21 -7.83 6.93
CA VAL A 46 -6.89 -8.38 6.55
C VAL A 46 -5.74 -7.59 7.20
N SER A 47 -5.89 -6.27 7.26
CA SER A 47 -5.03 -5.37 8.03
C SER A 47 -5.79 -4.09 8.36
N SER A 48 -5.26 -3.29 9.28
CA SER A 48 -5.82 -1.99 9.61
C SER A 48 -5.57 -0.98 8.49
N LYS A 49 -6.56 -0.12 8.23
CA LYS A 49 -6.35 1.07 7.40
C LYS A 49 -5.31 1.98 8.04
N LYS A 50 -4.53 2.68 7.21
CA LYS A 50 -3.49 3.56 7.71
C LYS A 50 -3.23 4.74 6.79
N ASP A 51 -3.13 5.92 7.39
CA ASP A 51 -2.62 7.11 6.71
C ASP A 51 -1.08 7.12 6.74
N VAL A 52 -0.50 7.48 5.59
CA VAL A 52 0.94 7.62 5.38
C VAL A 52 1.22 9.03 4.85
N SER A 53 2.04 9.77 5.58
CA SER A 53 2.51 11.11 5.21
C SER A 53 3.43 11.04 4.00
N CYS A 54 3.30 12.01 3.09
CA CYS A 54 4.17 12.16 1.93
C CYS A 54 5.48 12.90 2.24
N ASP A 55 6.10 12.56 3.37
CA ASP A 55 7.32 13.15 3.92
C ASP A 55 8.60 12.32 3.66
N GLN A 56 8.52 11.36 2.74
CA GLN A 56 9.59 10.43 2.38
C GLN A 56 9.93 9.40 3.48
N SER A 57 9.16 9.34 4.56
CA SER A 57 9.26 8.26 5.52
C SER A 57 8.84 6.92 4.89
N THR A 58 9.45 5.84 5.39
CA THR A 58 9.06 4.49 4.97
C THR A 58 8.04 3.93 5.95
N PHE A 59 6.83 3.72 5.46
CA PHE A 59 5.80 2.96 6.16
C PHE A 59 5.92 1.47 5.82
N GLN A 60 5.76 0.61 6.82
CA GLN A 60 5.73 -0.84 6.64
C GLN A 60 4.59 -1.47 7.44
N GLN A 61 3.87 -2.39 6.81
CA GLN A 61 2.77 -3.10 7.43
C GLN A 61 2.79 -4.57 7.02
N ARG A 62 2.64 -5.44 8.02
CA ARG A 62 2.45 -6.87 7.78
C ARG A 62 0.97 -7.17 7.59
N PHE A 63 0.69 -8.15 6.74
CA PHE A 63 -0.65 -8.68 6.53
C PHE A 63 -0.56 -10.16 6.15
N THR A 64 -1.60 -10.93 6.46
CA THR A 64 -1.71 -12.33 6.03
C THR A 64 -2.60 -12.38 4.80
N ALA A 65 -2.10 -12.96 3.71
CA ALA A 65 -2.83 -13.00 2.45
C ALA A 65 -4.11 -13.84 2.56
N VAL A 66 -5.17 -13.34 1.94
CA VAL A 66 -6.44 -14.02 1.75
C VAL A 66 -6.74 -14.11 0.26
N ASP A 67 -7.73 -14.92 -0.12
CA ASP A 67 -8.17 -15.02 -1.51
C ASP A 67 -8.71 -13.68 -1.99
N SER A 68 -8.37 -13.31 -3.23
CA SER A 68 -8.81 -12.06 -3.88
C SER A 68 -8.48 -10.79 -3.09
N LEU A 69 -7.32 -10.77 -2.42
CA LEU A 69 -6.84 -9.57 -1.75
C LEU A 69 -6.65 -8.43 -2.74
N ARG A 70 -7.21 -7.27 -2.42
CA ARG A 70 -6.95 -6.00 -3.09
C ARG A 70 -6.32 -5.03 -2.10
N ILE A 71 -5.31 -4.30 -2.58
CA ILE A 71 -4.61 -3.27 -1.82
C ILE A 71 -4.77 -1.97 -2.59
N ASP A 72 -5.37 -0.99 -1.93
CA ASP A 72 -5.54 0.35 -2.47
C ASP A 72 -4.72 1.35 -1.66
N VAL A 73 -4.00 2.24 -2.34
CA VAL A 73 -3.37 3.42 -1.76
C VAL A 73 -3.97 4.64 -2.44
N THR A 74 -4.70 5.45 -1.69
CA THR A 74 -5.51 6.55 -2.25
C THR A 74 -5.08 7.89 -1.67
N ALA A 75 -4.98 8.91 -2.50
CA ALA A 75 -4.65 10.26 -2.05
C ALA A 75 -5.76 10.86 -1.19
N ARG A 76 -5.38 11.47 -0.06
CA ARG A 76 -6.23 12.47 0.60
C ARG A 76 -6.31 13.71 -0.27
N ARG A 77 -7.40 14.47 -0.15
CA ARG A 77 -7.66 15.67 -0.96
C ARG A 77 -6.49 16.66 -0.87
N GLY A 78 -5.99 17.08 -2.03
CA GLY A 78 -4.88 18.04 -2.13
C GLY A 78 -3.48 17.43 -2.03
N SER A 79 -3.37 16.11 -1.86
CA SER A 79 -2.07 15.43 -1.79
C SER A 79 -1.45 15.28 -3.17
N THR A 80 -0.13 15.42 -3.26
CA THR A 80 0.63 15.37 -4.51
C THR A 80 1.96 14.65 -4.31
N GLY A 81 2.58 14.27 -5.43
CA GLY A 81 3.90 13.63 -5.43
C GLY A 81 3.88 12.23 -6.01
N MET A 82 4.79 11.39 -5.53
CA MET A 82 5.00 10.02 -6.01
C MET A 82 4.89 9.02 -4.86
N ILE A 83 4.30 7.87 -5.14
CA ILE A 83 4.23 6.72 -4.26
C ILE A 83 5.17 5.67 -4.83
N ARG A 84 6.04 5.13 -4.00
CA ARG A 84 6.79 3.90 -4.29
C ARG A 84 6.36 2.84 -3.29
N TRP A 85 6.03 1.66 -3.79
CA TRP A 85 5.57 0.58 -2.94
C TRP A 85 6.14 -0.77 -3.38
N ARG A 86 6.17 -1.71 -2.45
CA ARG A 86 6.53 -3.11 -2.71
C ARG A 86 5.86 -4.05 -1.73
N ILE A 87 5.63 -5.28 -2.18
CA ILE A 87 5.20 -6.40 -1.37
C ILE A 87 6.33 -7.43 -1.34
N ASP A 88 6.73 -7.81 -0.14
CA ASP A 88 7.70 -8.86 0.10
C ASP A 88 7.07 -9.96 0.95
N ARG A 89 7.47 -11.21 0.70
CA ARG A 89 7.25 -12.27 1.68
C ARG A 89 8.08 -11.96 2.92
N VAL A 90 7.49 -12.15 4.11
CA VAL A 90 8.21 -11.99 5.38
C VAL A 90 9.21 -13.11 5.58
#